data_AF-A0A515CSD5-F1
#
_entry.id   AF-A0A515CSD5-F1
#
_cell.length_a   1.000
_cell.length_b   1.000
_cell.length_c   1.000
_cell.angle_alpha   90.00
_cell.angle_beta   90.00
_cell.angle_gamma   90.00
#
_symmetry.space_group_name_H-M   'P 1'
#
loop_
_entity.id
_entity.type
_entity.pdbx_description
1 polymer ?
#
loop_
_entity_poly.entity_id
_entity_poly.type
_entity_poly.pdbx_seq_one_letter_code
_entity_poly.pdbx_strand_id
1 'polypeptide(L)'
;MLILKKIYYLCPLFLLFTPLPSFASNALWRVVNNLCVFNYQQLGSVFPCEKVYLDEGRAKGYAIVRDLETRYHYLLVPTLKLKGVESPELLLPATPNYFSLAWQNRHVLDHVYGKPLPRNAYALTINSQKGRTQGQLHIHIACLKPHIRRSIDRQLPSIGEDWTELSDNLVGQHYQGKRIRQEDLVGIYPFMQIGNQLAKNSGEMRKFGVAVIPVTFENKQQGFVLLADEAGRVKNNTGHTENLLDFTCRGFAW
;
A
#
# COMPACT_ATOMS: atom_id res chain seq x y z
N MET A 1 59.55 -51.01 -16.26
CA MET A 1 58.42 -50.81 -15.33
C MET A 1 57.84 -49.42 -15.59
N LEU A 2 56.85 -49.31 -16.49
CA LEU A 2 56.17 -48.03 -16.80
C LEU A 2 54.95 -47.87 -15.89
N ILE A 3 54.89 -46.76 -15.15
CA ILE A 3 53.75 -46.42 -14.27
C ILE A 3 52.83 -45.48 -15.05
N LEU A 4 51.64 -45.95 -15.44
CA LEU A 4 50.57 -45.13 -15.99
C LEU A 4 49.92 -44.28 -14.88
N LYS A 5 49.96 -42.96 -14.99
CA LYS A 5 49.14 -42.04 -14.18
C LYS A 5 47.74 -41.91 -14.78
N LYS A 6 46.71 -42.33 -14.03
CA LYS A 6 45.30 -42.05 -14.36
C LYS A 6 44.99 -40.57 -14.10
N ILE A 7 44.54 -39.85 -15.12
CA ILE A 7 44.02 -38.49 -15.02
C ILE A 7 42.49 -38.60 -14.94
N TYR A 8 41.91 -38.10 -13.85
CA TYR A 8 40.46 -38.02 -13.65
C TYR A 8 39.98 -36.62 -14.04
N TYR A 9 39.12 -36.53 -15.05
CA TYR A 9 38.45 -35.29 -15.44
C TYR A 9 37.24 -35.06 -14.53
N LEU A 10 37.29 -34.00 -13.71
CA LEU A 10 36.16 -33.50 -12.93
C LEU A 10 35.30 -32.59 -13.83
N CYS A 11 34.08 -33.04 -14.13
CA CYS A 11 33.07 -32.25 -14.82
C CYS A 11 32.36 -31.35 -13.77
N PRO A 12 32.38 -30.02 -13.89
CA PRO A 12 31.74 -29.15 -12.91
C PRO A 12 30.22 -29.18 -13.12
N LEU A 13 29.50 -29.68 -12.12
CA LEU A 13 28.04 -29.68 -12.07
C LEU A 13 27.56 -28.23 -11.80
N PHE A 14 27.10 -27.53 -12.84
CA PHE A 14 26.45 -26.23 -12.68
C PHE A 14 25.07 -26.42 -12.03
N LEU A 15 24.97 -26.16 -10.73
CA LEU A 15 23.69 -26.02 -10.03
C LEU A 15 23.01 -24.74 -10.51
N LEU A 16 22.04 -24.89 -11.42
CA LEU A 16 21.09 -23.84 -11.75
C LEU A 16 20.22 -23.58 -10.51
N PHE A 17 20.60 -22.59 -9.70
CA PHE A 17 19.73 -22.03 -8.66
C PHE A 17 18.55 -21.33 -9.34
N THR A 18 17.46 -22.05 -9.53
CA THR A 18 16.17 -21.40 -9.78
C THR A 18 15.76 -20.71 -8.47
N PRO A 19 15.52 -19.39 -8.46
CA PRO A 19 15.11 -18.72 -7.24
C PRO A 19 13.74 -19.27 -6.87
N LEU A 20 13.64 -19.91 -5.69
CA LEU A 20 12.36 -20.29 -5.12
C LEU A 20 11.46 -19.04 -5.07
N PRO A 21 10.18 -19.14 -5.46
CA PRO A 21 9.26 -18.03 -5.32
C PRO A 21 9.27 -17.59 -3.85
N SER A 22 9.64 -16.32 -3.61
CA SER A 22 9.55 -15.73 -2.28
C SER A 22 8.11 -15.80 -1.81
N PHE A 23 7.79 -16.72 -0.90
CA PHE A 23 6.46 -16.82 -0.32
C PHE A 23 6.29 -15.64 0.64
N ALA A 24 5.36 -14.75 0.32
CA ALA A 24 5.02 -13.63 1.19
C ALA A 24 4.56 -14.15 2.57
N SER A 25 5.04 -13.52 3.64
CA SER A 25 4.77 -13.91 5.02
C SER A 25 3.28 -13.76 5.36
N ASN A 26 2.73 -14.68 6.14
CA ASN A 26 1.36 -14.63 6.66
C ASN A 26 1.30 -14.04 8.09
N ALA A 27 2.35 -13.37 8.55
CA ALA A 27 2.42 -12.90 9.93
C ALA A 27 1.31 -11.89 10.24
N LEU A 28 1.10 -10.91 9.36
CA LEU A 28 0.05 -9.89 9.55
C LEU A 28 -1.35 -10.51 9.59
N TRP A 29 -1.62 -11.50 8.72
CA TRP A 29 -2.90 -12.23 8.75
C TRP A 29 -3.11 -12.95 10.09
N ARG A 30 -2.08 -13.58 10.66
CA ARG A 30 -2.19 -14.25 11.97
C ARG A 30 -2.49 -13.26 13.09
N VAL A 31 -1.87 -12.08 13.09
CA VAL A 31 -2.16 -11.03 14.08
C VAL A 31 -3.63 -10.61 13.99
N VAL A 32 -4.11 -10.27 12.80
CA VAL A 32 -5.49 -9.79 12.62
C VAL A 32 -6.51 -10.90 12.90
N ASN A 33 -6.32 -12.09 12.34
CA ASN A 33 -7.28 -13.18 12.47
C ASN A 33 -7.27 -13.82 13.87
N ASN A 34 -6.09 -14.22 14.35
CA ASN A 34 -5.99 -15.07 15.53
C ASN A 34 -5.92 -14.27 16.83
N LEU A 35 -5.54 -13.00 16.77
CA LEU A 35 -5.45 -12.14 17.95
C LEU A 35 -6.56 -11.09 17.92
N CYS A 36 -6.55 -10.16 16.97
CA CYS A 36 -7.47 -9.02 17.03
C CYS A 36 -8.94 -9.42 16.87
N VAL A 37 -9.28 -10.16 15.81
CA VAL A 37 -10.66 -10.60 15.57
C VAL A 37 -11.11 -11.59 16.65
N PHE A 38 -10.23 -12.52 17.03
CA PHE A 38 -10.54 -13.48 18.10
C PHE A 38 -10.82 -12.77 19.43
N ASN A 39 -9.92 -11.89 19.90
CA ASN A 39 -10.10 -11.15 21.15
C ASN A 39 -11.34 -10.26 21.10
N TYR A 40 -11.65 -9.65 19.96
CA TYR A 40 -12.84 -8.83 19.83
C TYR A 40 -14.10 -9.66 20.01
N GLN A 41 -14.19 -10.82 19.35
CA GLN A 41 -15.37 -11.68 19.39
C GLN A 41 -15.53 -12.45 20.71
N GLN A 42 -14.43 -12.86 21.34
CA GLN A 42 -14.47 -13.74 22.51
C GLN A 42 -14.32 -12.98 23.84
N LEU A 43 -13.59 -11.87 23.83
CA LEU A 43 -13.19 -11.14 25.04
C LEU A 43 -13.68 -9.68 25.05
N GLY A 44 -14.30 -9.20 23.97
CA GLY A 44 -14.69 -7.79 23.82
C GLY A 44 -13.51 -6.82 23.75
N SER A 45 -12.29 -7.31 23.46
CA SER A 45 -11.06 -6.52 23.44
C SER A 45 -10.48 -6.44 22.04
N VAL A 46 -10.06 -5.26 21.60
CA VAL A 46 -9.41 -5.05 20.29
C VAL A 46 -7.90 -5.30 20.31
N PHE A 47 -7.28 -5.36 21.48
CA PHE A 47 -5.83 -5.55 21.63
C PHE A 47 -5.38 -6.88 20.97
N PRO A 48 -4.28 -6.92 20.20
CA PRO A 48 -3.24 -5.88 20.03
C PRO A 48 -3.52 -4.85 18.94
N CYS A 49 -4.69 -4.88 18.29
CA CYS A 49 -5.08 -3.86 17.32
C CYS A 49 -5.65 -2.63 18.03
N GLU A 50 -5.64 -1.50 17.33
CA GLU A 50 -6.29 -0.26 17.81
C GLU A 50 -7.81 -0.31 17.60
N LYS A 51 -8.25 -1.02 16.56
CA LYS A 51 -9.65 -1.14 16.18
C LYS A 51 -9.92 -2.44 15.46
N VAL A 52 -11.10 -2.99 15.69
CA VAL A 52 -11.71 -4.07 14.91
C VAL A 52 -13.14 -3.64 14.61
N TYR A 53 -13.52 -3.67 13.33
CA TYR A 53 -14.88 -3.39 12.87
C TYR A 53 -15.46 -4.63 12.22
N LEU A 54 -16.58 -5.11 12.74
CA LEU A 54 -17.25 -6.35 12.31
C LEU A 54 -18.78 -6.20 12.20
N ASP A 55 -19.31 -4.97 12.23
CA ASP A 55 -20.78 -4.75 12.30
C ASP A 55 -21.51 -5.32 11.08
N GLU A 56 -20.90 -5.25 9.90
CA GLU A 56 -21.40 -5.90 8.68
C GLU A 56 -20.84 -7.31 8.46
N GLY A 57 -20.34 -7.93 9.52
CA GLY A 57 -19.73 -9.24 9.50
C GLY A 57 -18.30 -9.25 8.99
N ARG A 58 -17.66 -10.42 9.16
CA ARG A 58 -16.23 -10.62 8.91
C ARG A 58 -15.80 -10.43 7.45
N ALA A 59 -16.70 -10.69 6.51
CA ALA A 59 -16.42 -10.52 5.09
C ALA A 59 -16.24 -9.05 4.67
N LYS A 60 -16.86 -8.12 5.42
CA LYS A 60 -16.77 -6.67 5.18
C LYS A 60 -15.97 -5.92 6.24
N GLY A 61 -15.49 -6.62 7.26
CA GLY A 61 -14.76 -6.03 8.37
C GLY A 61 -13.31 -5.65 8.06
N TYR A 62 -12.74 -4.86 8.96
CA TYR A 62 -11.35 -4.45 8.93
C TYR A 62 -10.80 -4.27 10.35
N ALA A 63 -9.48 -4.24 10.47
CA ALA A 63 -8.77 -3.88 11.67
C ALA A 63 -7.80 -2.73 11.38
N ILE A 64 -7.54 -1.90 12.40
CA ILE A 64 -6.43 -0.94 12.39
C ILE A 64 -5.31 -1.52 13.25
N VAL A 65 -4.16 -1.76 12.62
CA VAL A 65 -2.99 -2.36 13.24
C VAL A 65 -1.90 -1.31 13.31
N ARG A 66 -1.27 -1.15 14.46
CA ARG A 66 -0.06 -0.33 14.59
C ARG A 66 1.15 -1.10 14.07
N ASP A 67 2.00 -0.45 13.29
CA ASP A 67 3.33 -0.99 13.01
C ASP A 67 4.20 -0.94 14.27
N LEU A 68 4.91 -2.01 14.58
CA LEU A 68 5.68 -2.11 15.83
C LEU A 68 7.04 -1.43 15.75
N GLU A 69 7.59 -1.23 14.55
CA GLU A 69 8.93 -0.67 14.35
C GLU A 69 8.90 0.85 14.34
N THR A 70 7.77 1.46 13.99
CA THR A 70 7.66 2.90 13.81
C THR A 70 6.46 3.52 14.55
N ARG A 71 6.59 4.79 14.93
CA ARG A 71 5.62 5.47 15.79
C ARG A 71 4.37 5.95 15.04
N TYR A 72 4.53 6.41 13.81
CA TYR A 72 3.48 7.06 13.03
C TYR A 72 3.13 6.26 11.77
N HIS A 73 2.96 4.96 11.94
CA HIS A 73 2.64 4.03 10.86
C HIS A 73 1.59 3.05 11.33
N TYR A 74 0.47 3.09 10.64
CA TYR A 74 -0.67 2.23 10.89
C TYR A 74 -1.09 1.54 9.62
N LEU A 75 -1.73 0.39 9.76
CA LEU A 75 -2.20 -0.41 8.66
C LEU A 75 -3.71 -0.57 8.80
N LEU A 76 -4.47 -0.31 7.74
CA LEU A 76 -5.80 -0.89 7.60
C LEU A 76 -5.65 -2.27 6.97
N VAL A 77 -6.21 -3.28 7.63
CA VAL A 77 -6.14 -4.69 7.20
C VAL A 77 -7.54 -5.29 7.19
N PRO A 78 -8.01 -5.89 6.08
CA PRO A 78 -9.30 -6.58 6.06
C PRO A 78 -9.34 -7.76 7.05
N THR A 79 -10.52 -8.05 7.60
CA THR A 79 -10.74 -9.27 8.41
C THR A 79 -10.99 -10.51 7.56
N LEU A 80 -11.04 -10.32 6.24
CA LEU A 80 -11.02 -11.35 5.21
C LEU A 80 -9.57 -11.59 4.73
N LYS A 81 -9.25 -12.84 4.39
CA LYS A 81 -7.94 -13.19 3.85
C LYS A 81 -7.85 -12.79 2.37
N LEU A 82 -7.24 -11.63 2.11
CA LEU A 82 -6.97 -11.10 0.78
C LEU A 82 -5.46 -10.96 0.62
N LYS A 83 -4.88 -11.36 -0.50
CA LYS A 83 -3.40 -11.42 -0.62
C LYS A 83 -2.76 -10.05 -0.72
N GLY A 84 -3.40 -9.13 -1.44
CA GLY A 84 -2.83 -7.85 -1.84
C GLY A 84 -3.60 -7.26 -3.01
N VAL A 85 -2.99 -6.28 -3.70
CA VAL A 85 -3.57 -5.62 -4.89
C VAL A 85 -4.01 -6.59 -5.99
N GLU A 86 -3.41 -7.78 -6.06
CA GLU A 86 -3.72 -8.82 -7.04
C GLU A 86 -4.97 -9.65 -6.73
N SER A 87 -5.60 -9.43 -5.58
CA SER A 87 -6.83 -10.13 -5.21
C SER A 87 -7.97 -9.73 -6.16
N PRO A 88 -8.55 -10.66 -6.95
CA PRO A 88 -9.61 -10.34 -7.90
C PRO A 88 -10.87 -9.80 -7.20
N GLU A 89 -11.05 -10.12 -5.92
CA GLU A 89 -12.14 -9.60 -5.10
C GLU A 89 -12.13 -8.07 -5.06
N LEU A 90 -10.97 -7.41 -5.16
CA LEU A 90 -10.85 -5.95 -5.13
C LEU A 90 -11.48 -5.25 -6.35
N LEU A 91 -11.81 -6.01 -7.40
CA LEU A 91 -12.49 -5.51 -8.60
C LEU A 91 -14.01 -5.71 -8.56
N LEU A 92 -14.53 -6.30 -7.48
CA LEU A 92 -15.97 -6.51 -7.29
C LEU A 92 -16.62 -5.29 -6.62
N PRO A 93 -17.76 -4.78 -7.12
CA PRO A 93 -18.46 -3.65 -6.51
C PRO A 93 -18.90 -3.86 -5.05
N ALA A 94 -19.07 -5.13 -4.64
CA ALA A 94 -19.47 -5.48 -3.28
C ALA A 94 -18.32 -5.43 -2.26
N THR A 95 -17.07 -5.33 -2.72
CA THR A 95 -15.91 -5.30 -1.84
C THR A 95 -15.83 -3.96 -1.10
N PRO A 96 -15.56 -3.96 0.22
CA PRO A 96 -15.42 -2.72 0.97
C PRO A 96 -14.40 -1.78 0.35
N ASN A 97 -14.72 -0.49 0.38
CA ASN A 97 -13.80 0.55 -0.05
C ASN A 97 -12.70 0.77 1.00
N TYR A 98 -11.69 -0.10 1.01
CA TYR A 98 -10.64 -0.10 2.02
C TYR A 98 -9.83 1.21 2.06
N PHE A 99 -9.69 1.92 0.94
CA PHE A 99 -9.07 3.24 0.93
C PHE A 99 -9.93 4.30 1.62
N SER A 100 -11.24 4.27 1.40
CA SER A 100 -12.17 5.14 2.14
C SER A 100 -12.17 4.85 3.63
N LEU A 101 -12.20 3.57 4.01
CA LEU A 101 -12.09 3.16 5.41
C LEU A 101 -10.75 3.60 6.02
N ALA A 102 -9.64 3.51 5.28
CA ALA A 102 -8.33 3.94 5.75
C ALA A 102 -8.29 5.46 5.94
N TRP A 103 -8.87 6.22 5.01
CA TRP A 103 -9.01 7.66 5.13
C TRP A 103 -9.83 8.08 6.34
N GLN A 104 -10.95 7.42 6.60
CA GLN A 104 -11.80 7.69 7.77
C GLN A 104 -11.08 7.40 9.09
N ASN A 105 -10.19 6.41 9.12
CA ASN A 105 -9.42 6.05 10.32
C ASN A 105 -8.06 6.75 10.42
N ARG A 106 -7.71 7.69 9.53
CA ARG A 106 -6.39 8.36 9.51
C ARG A 106 -6.02 9.09 10.82
N HIS A 107 -7.03 9.51 11.58
CA HIS A 107 -6.87 10.25 12.84
C HIS A 107 -6.22 9.42 13.97
N VAL A 108 -6.00 8.12 13.77
CA VAL A 108 -5.15 7.30 14.65
C VAL A 108 -3.75 7.91 14.79
N LEU A 109 -3.25 8.60 13.77
CA LEU A 109 -1.99 9.35 13.84
C LEU A 109 -2.08 10.54 14.79
N ASP A 110 -3.20 11.27 14.81
CA ASP A 110 -3.39 12.45 15.65
C ASP A 110 -3.31 12.09 17.14
N HIS A 111 -3.87 10.94 17.50
CA HIS A 111 -3.82 10.43 18.87
C HIS A 111 -2.39 10.20 19.35
N VAL A 112 -1.53 9.59 18.52
CA VAL A 112 -0.11 9.36 18.85
C VAL A 112 0.72 10.64 18.77
N TYR A 113 0.32 11.55 17.89
CA TYR A 113 0.97 12.83 17.67
C TYR A 113 0.65 13.84 18.80
N GLY A 114 -0.51 13.70 19.44
CA GLY A 114 -0.97 14.53 20.55
C GLY A 114 -1.75 15.78 20.13
N LYS A 115 -1.92 16.02 18.83
CA LYS A 115 -2.77 17.08 18.24
C LYS A 115 -3.20 16.69 16.82
N PRO A 116 -4.26 17.31 16.28
CA PRO A 116 -4.65 17.08 14.89
C PRO A 116 -3.52 17.42 13.91
N LEU A 117 -3.19 16.50 13.01
CA LEU A 117 -2.30 16.77 11.88
C LEU A 117 -3.05 17.54 10.78
N PRO A 118 -2.38 18.42 10.01
CA PRO A 118 -3.03 19.08 8.90
C PRO A 118 -3.41 18.05 7.82
N ARG A 119 -4.53 18.29 7.12
CA ARG A 119 -5.07 17.34 6.11
C ARG A 119 -4.05 16.89 5.06
N ASN A 120 -3.12 17.76 4.68
CA ASN A 120 -2.08 17.48 3.69
C ASN A 120 -0.88 16.68 4.24
N ALA A 121 -0.87 16.38 5.55
CA ALA A 121 0.13 15.52 6.17
C ALA A 121 -0.10 14.05 5.85
N TYR A 122 -1.35 13.59 5.80
CA TYR A 122 -1.66 12.19 5.63
C TYR A 122 -1.32 11.67 4.23
N ALA A 123 -1.01 10.39 4.14
CA ALA A 123 -0.98 9.64 2.90
C ALA A 123 -1.43 8.20 3.15
N LEU A 124 -2.08 7.63 2.15
CA LEU A 124 -2.47 6.22 2.13
C LEU A 124 -1.72 5.52 1.02
N THR A 125 -1.08 4.38 1.29
CA THR A 125 -0.36 3.63 0.25
C THR A 125 -0.58 2.14 0.38
N ILE A 126 -0.40 1.41 -0.71
CA ILE A 126 -0.28 -0.05 -0.72
C ILE A 126 0.71 -0.45 -1.80
N ASN A 127 1.65 -1.30 -1.41
CA ASN A 127 2.69 -1.81 -2.30
C ASN A 127 2.14 -2.88 -3.26
N SER A 128 2.78 -2.99 -4.43
CA SER A 128 2.53 -4.08 -5.38
C SER A 128 2.91 -5.45 -4.79
N GLN A 129 2.65 -6.54 -5.52
CA GLN A 129 3.11 -7.87 -5.14
C GLN A 129 4.62 -7.97 -5.02
N LYS A 130 5.38 -7.35 -5.93
CA LYS A 130 6.84 -7.35 -5.88
C LYS A 130 7.40 -6.39 -4.83
N GLY A 131 6.61 -5.39 -4.46
CA GLY A 131 6.98 -4.34 -3.51
C GLY A 131 6.76 -4.72 -2.05
N ARG A 132 6.27 -5.91 -1.71
CA ARG A 132 5.91 -6.24 -0.32
C ARG A 132 6.42 -7.59 0.15
N THR A 133 6.47 -7.76 1.45
CA THR A 133 6.90 -9.00 2.12
C THR A 133 5.77 -9.76 2.79
N GLN A 134 4.61 -9.13 3.04
CA GLN A 134 3.43 -9.77 3.64
C GLN A 134 2.39 -10.17 2.56
N GLY A 135 1.80 -11.35 2.74
CA GLY A 135 0.79 -11.95 1.87
C GLY A 135 -0.65 -11.66 2.31
N GLN A 136 -0.87 -10.53 2.97
CA GLN A 136 -2.18 -10.05 3.40
C GLN A 136 -2.34 -8.60 2.91
N LEU A 137 -3.51 -8.23 2.38
CA LEU A 137 -3.82 -6.86 1.98
C LEU A 137 -3.67 -5.91 3.18
N HIS A 138 -2.90 -4.84 3.02
CA HIS A 138 -2.76 -3.79 4.02
C HIS A 138 -2.54 -2.44 3.34
N ILE A 139 -3.29 -1.43 3.79
CA ILE A 139 -3.09 -0.04 3.37
C ILE A 139 -2.33 0.66 4.48
N HIS A 140 -1.15 1.18 4.15
CA HIS A 140 -0.36 1.99 5.06
C HIS A 140 -1.02 3.36 5.24
N ILE A 141 -1.07 3.82 6.49
CA ILE A 141 -1.58 5.10 6.96
C ILE A 141 -0.42 5.76 7.70
N ALA A 142 0.15 6.81 7.11
CA ALA A 142 1.27 7.55 7.70
C ALA A 142 1.30 8.99 7.20
N CYS A 143 2.29 9.77 7.64
CA CYS A 143 2.56 11.07 7.04
C CYS A 143 3.22 10.94 5.67
N LEU A 144 3.04 11.92 4.79
CA LEU A 144 3.70 12.04 3.49
C LEU A 144 5.10 12.66 3.67
N LYS A 145 6.11 12.23 2.92
CA LYS A 145 7.39 12.94 2.93
C LYS A 145 7.23 14.39 2.43
N PRO A 146 7.78 15.41 3.12
CA PRO A 146 7.61 16.81 2.71
C PRO A 146 8.09 17.14 1.30
N HIS A 147 9.16 16.50 0.83
CA HIS A 147 9.63 16.71 -0.54
C HIS A 147 8.69 16.10 -1.59
N ILE A 148 8.00 15.01 -1.25
CA ILE A 148 6.96 14.43 -2.11
C ILE A 148 5.74 15.34 -2.16
N ARG A 149 5.31 15.89 -1.01
CA ARG A 149 4.25 16.91 -0.95
C ARG A 149 4.54 18.06 -1.92
N ARG A 150 5.72 18.69 -1.79
CA ARG A 150 6.15 19.79 -2.68
C ARG A 150 6.19 19.39 -4.15
N SER A 151 6.67 18.19 -4.46
CA SER A 151 6.71 17.68 -5.84
C SER A 151 5.30 17.55 -6.43
N ILE A 152 4.36 16.97 -5.68
CA ILE A 152 2.97 16.83 -6.11
C ILE A 152 2.29 18.21 -6.24
N ASP A 153 2.53 19.14 -5.31
CA ASP A 153 1.93 20.48 -5.39
C ASP A 153 2.35 21.24 -6.66
N ARG A 154 3.63 21.16 -7.05
CA ARG A 154 4.11 21.80 -8.29
C ARG A 154 3.48 21.20 -9.54
N GLN A 155 3.26 19.89 -9.53
CA GLN A 155 2.70 19.15 -10.66
C GLN A 155 1.18 19.15 -10.65
N LEU A 156 0.53 19.57 -9.57
CA LEU A 156 -0.91 19.49 -9.41
C LEU A 156 -1.68 20.09 -10.60
N PRO A 157 -1.28 21.25 -11.19
CA PRO A 157 -1.97 21.83 -12.35
C PRO A 157 -1.96 20.95 -13.62
N SER A 158 -0.98 20.04 -13.78
CA SER A 158 -0.87 19.18 -14.96
C SER A 158 -1.50 17.80 -14.78
N ILE A 159 -1.83 17.40 -13.56
CA ILE A 159 -2.50 16.11 -13.29
C ILE A 159 -3.95 16.23 -13.76
N GLY A 160 -4.40 15.38 -14.69
CA GLY A 160 -5.74 15.41 -15.25
C GLY A 160 -6.81 14.73 -14.41
N GLU A 161 -8.07 14.86 -14.87
CA GLU A 161 -9.19 14.02 -14.39
C GLU A 161 -9.05 12.58 -14.88
N ASP A 162 -8.25 12.33 -15.92
CA ASP A 162 -7.80 11.01 -16.36
C ASP A 162 -6.35 10.73 -15.95
N TRP A 163 -5.98 9.44 -15.98
CA TRP A 163 -4.63 9.02 -15.64
C TRP A 163 -3.61 9.71 -16.54
N THR A 164 -2.74 10.50 -15.92
CA THR A 164 -1.75 11.35 -16.56
C THR A 164 -0.38 11.05 -15.97
N GLU A 165 0.64 10.91 -16.81
CA GLU A 165 2.02 10.76 -16.31
C GLU A 165 2.46 12.02 -15.57
N LEU A 166 3.04 11.84 -14.38
CA LEU A 166 3.72 12.91 -13.67
C LEU A 166 5.04 13.25 -14.36
N SER A 167 5.36 14.54 -14.46
CA SER A 167 6.60 15.03 -15.08
C SER A 167 7.82 14.76 -14.20
N ASP A 168 7.68 14.91 -12.88
CA ASP A 168 8.74 14.68 -11.92
C ASP A 168 8.61 13.28 -11.32
N ASN A 169 9.76 12.63 -11.14
CA ASN A 169 9.84 11.38 -10.41
C ASN A 169 9.54 11.57 -8.91
N LEU A 170 8.89 10.57 -8.32
CA LEU A 170 8.68 10.47 -6.88
C LEU A 170 9.56 9.33 -6.35
N VAL A 171 10.60 9.68 -5.57
CA VAL A 171 11.58 8.71 -5.04
C VAL A 171 12.23 7.85 -6.15
N GLY A 172 12.52 8.47 -7.30
CA GLY A 172 13.17 7.82 -8.43
C GLY A 172 12.25 6.95 -9.31
N GLN A 173 10.94 6.93 -9.06
CA GLN A 173 9.97 6.22 -9.90
C GLN A 173 9.01 7.18 -10.62
N HIS A 174 8.55 6.73 -11.79
CA HIS A 174 7.52 7.41 -12.58
C HIS A 174 6.14 6.93 -12.15
N TYR A 175 5.23 7.88 -11.94
CA TYR A 175 3.86 7.62 -11.49
C TYR A 175 2.86 8.15 -12.50
N GLN A 176 1.74 7.44 -12.64
CA GLN A 176 0.52 8.01 -13.20
C GLN A 176 -0.32 8.61 -12.08
N GLY A 177 -0.90 9.79 -12.33
CA GLY A 177 -1.76 10.51 -11.41
C GLY A 177 -3.14 10.77 -11.98
N LYS A 178 -4.17 10.72 -11.13
CA LYS A 178 -5.55 11.07 -11.48
C LYS A 178 -6.16 11.93 -10.37
N ARG A 179 -6.82 13.02 -10.74
CA ARG A 179 -7.55 13.88 -9.79
C ARG A 179 -8.81 13.20 -9.28
N ILE A 180 -9.12 13.46 -8.01
CA ILE A 180 -10.39 13.11 -7.37
C ILE A 180 -10.89 14.35 -6.66
N ARG A 181 -11.94 14.96 -7.22
CA ARG A 181 -12.54 16.21 -6.73
C ARG A 181 -13.64 15.96 -5.71
N GLN A 182 -13.29 15.28 -4.63
CA GLN A 182 -14.18 14.99 -3.51
C GLN A 182 -13.43 15.13 -2.20
N GLU A 183 -14.11 15.64 -1.17
CA GLU A 183 -13.51 15.86 0.14
C GLU A 183 -13.19 14.55 0.87
N ASP A 184 -13.92 13.48 0.55
CA ASP A 184 -13.68 12.13 1.05
C ASP A 184 -13.52 11.12 -0.11
N LEU A 185 -13.35 9.84 0.25
CA LEU A 185 -13.18 8.74 -0.70
C LEU A 185 -14.42 7.85 -0.78
N VAL A 186 -15.56 8.24 -0.20
CA VAL A 186 -16.80 7.46 -0.28
C VAL A 186 -17.21 7.33 -1.75
N GLY A 187 -17.44 6.10 -2.21
CA GLY A 187 -17.72 5.82 -3.62
C GLY A 187 -16.51 5.86 -4.56
N ILE A 188 -15.31 6.22 -4.08
CA ILE A 188 -14.07 6.18 -4.86
C ILE A 188 -13.33 4.89 -4.58
N TYR A 189 -13.24 3.99 -5.57
CA TYR A 189 -12.59 2.68 -5.45
C TYR A 189 -11.26 2.63 -6.22
N PRO A 190 -10.10 2.99 -5.62
CA PRO A 190 -8.83 3.05 -6.33
C PRO A 190 -8.42 1.74 -7.01
N PHE A 191 -8.70 0.59 -6.41
CA PHE A 191 -8.39 -0.72 -7.02
C PHE A 191 -9.17 -0.94 -8.31
N MET A 192 -10.46 -0.62 -8.34
CA MET A 192 -11.28 -0.72 -9.55
C MET A 192 -10.83 0.29 -10.61
N GLN A 193 -10.49 1.53 -10.21
CA GLN A 193 -10.01 2.54 -11.17
C GLN A 193 -8.72 2.09 -11.87
N ILE A 194 -7.76 1.55 -11.12
CA ILE A 194 -6.51 1.04 -11.70
C ILE A 194 -6.77 -0.23 -12.52
N GLY A 195 -7.56 -1.17 -12.00
CA GLY A 195 -7.87 -2.42 -12.69
C GLY A 195 -8.61 -2.25 -14.00
N ASN A 196 -9.49 -1.26 -14.08
CA ASN A 196 -10.31 -1.02 -15.28
C ASN A 196 -9.64 -0.08 -16.30
N GLN A 197 -8.72 0.79 -15.87
CA GLN A 197 -8.19 1.87 -16.71
C GLN A 197 -6.69 1.74 -17.01
N LEU A 198 -5.91 1.06 -16.15
CA LEU A 198 -4.46 0.91 -16.31
C LEU A 198 -4.02 -0.54 -16.54
N ALA A 199 -4.60 -1.48 -15.79
CA ALA A 199 -4.26 -2.88 -15.93
C ALA A 199 -4.82 -3.47 -17.24
N LYS A 200 -3.99 -4.20 -17.99
CA LYS A 200 -4.43 -4.86 -19.23
C LYS A 200 -5.41 -6.01 -18.99
N ASN A 201 -5.31 -6.64 -17.82
CA ASN A 201 -6.22 -7.65 -17.30
C ASN A 201 -6.10 -7.72 -15.78
N SER A 202 -7.01 -8.42 -15.11
CA SER A 202 -7.05 -8.52 -13.65
C SER A 202 -5.76 -9.08 -13.03
N GLY A 203 -5.05 -9.99 -13.71
CA GLY A 203 -3.79 -10.55 -13.23
C GLY A 203 -2.65 -9.54 -13.18
N GLU A 204 -2.71 -8.47 -13.97
CA GLU A 204 -1.69 -7.42 -14.01
C GLU A 204 -1.81 -6.42 -12.84
N MET A 205 -2.92 -6.46 -12.09
CA MET A 205 -3.07 -5.70 -10.85
C MET A 205 -1.90 -5.89 -9.88
N ARG A 206 -1.29 -7.09 -9.88
CA ARG A 206 -0.11 -7.42 -9.06
C ARG A 206 1.08 -6.47 -9.24
N LYS A 207 1.17 -5.76 -10.37
CA LYS A 207 2.27 -4.85 -10.69
C LYS A 207 2.09 -3.48 -10.06
N PHE A 208 0.88 -3.10 -9.69
CA PHE A 208 0.59 -1.73 -9.29
C PHE A 208 0.74 -1.56 -7.78
N GLY A 209 1.62 -0.64 -7.39
CA GLY A 209 1.51 0.04 -6.11
C GLY A 209 0.56 1.22 -6.24
N VAL A 210 -0.20 1.51 -5.20
CA VAL A 210 -1.20 2.59 -5.19
C VAL A 210 -0.89 3.57 -4.07
N ALA A 211 -1.10 4.86 -4.31
CA ALA A 211 -1.13 5.86 -3.25
C ALA A 211 -2.31 6.82 -3.42
N VAL A 212 -2.84 7.32 -2.31
CA VAL A 212 -3.89 8.34 -2.28
C VAL A 212 -3.39 9.51 -1.46
N ILE A 213 -3.18 10.63 -2.14
CA ILE A 213 -2.56 11.81 -1.56
C ILE A 213 -3.59 12.92 -1.46
N PRO A 214 -3.90 13.41 -0.25
CA PRO A 214 -4.81 14.53 -0.07
C PRO A 214 -4.24 15.82 -0.66
N VAL A 215 -5.03 16.59 -1.39
CA VAL A 215 -4.62 17.86 -2.01
C VAL A 215 -5.68 18.94 -1.82
N THR A 216 -5.30 20.19 -2.09
CA THR A 216 -6.23 21.31 -2.26
C THR A 216 -6.02 21.86 -3.65
N PHE A 217 -7.06 21.83 -4.46
CA PHE A 217 -7.04 22.33 -5.84
C PHE A 217 -7.16 23.85 -5.91
N GLU A 218 -7.01 24.38 -7.12
CA GLU A 218 -6.88 25.81 -7.44
C GLU A 218 -8.05 26.66 -6.91
N ASN A 219 -9.25 26.09 -6.89
CA ASN A 219 -10.49 26.69 -6.38
C ASN A 219 -10.70 26.48 -4.86
N LYS A 220 -9.63 26.15 -4.11
CA LYS A 220 -9.66 25.74 -2.70
C LYS A 220 -10.47 24.47 -2.42
N GLN A 221 -10.86 23.72 -3.46
CA GLN A 221 -11.58 22.46 -3.30
C GLN A 221 -10.63 21.41 -2.74
N GLN A 222 -11.02 20.81 -1.63
CA GLN A 222 -10.32 19.65 -1.09
C GLN A 222 -10.54 18.44 -1.99
N GLY A 223 -9.49 17.64 -2.14
CA GLY A 223 -9.53 16.49 -3.01
C GLY A 223 -8.39 15.52 -2.75
N PHE A 224 -8.17 14.66 -3.73
CA PHE A 224 -7.07 13.71 -3.73
C PHE A 224 -6.42 13.62 -5.10
N VAL A 225 -5.17 13.18 -5.10
CA VAL A 225 -4.52 12.58 -6.27
C VAL A 225 -4.39 11.09 -6.00
N LEU A 226 -4.97 10.27 -6.86
CA LEU A 226 -4.65 8.85 -6.94
C LEU A 226 -3.36 8.70 -7.73
N LEU A 227 -2.41 7.94 -7.19
CA LEU A 227 -1.13 7.65 -7.82
C LEU A 227 -1.01 6.14 -8.05
N ALA A 228 -0.53 5.77 -9.23
CA ALA A 228 -0.24 4.38 -9.59
C ALA A 228 1.23 4.23 -10.00
N ASP A 229 1.91 3.28 -9.38
CA ASP A 229 3.30 2.90 -9.65
C ASP A 229 3.34 1.50 -10.27
N GLU A 230 3.71 1.38 -11.54
CA GLU A 230 3.77 0.10 -12.24
C GLU A 230 5.16 -0.55 -12.11
N ALA A 231 5.24 -1.64 -11.35
CA ALA A 231 6.46 -2.41 -11.19
C ALA A 231 7.06 -2.84 -12.55
N GLY A 232 8.36 -2.61 -12.70
CA GLY A 232 9.10 -2.91 -13.94
C GLY A 232 9.05 -1.83 -15.02
N ARG A 233 8.28 -0.74 -14.83
CA ARG A 233 8.26 0.39 -15.78
C ARG A 233 9.61 1.11 -15.85
N VAL A 234 10.28 1.23 -14.71
CA VAL A 234 11.66 1.73 -14.58
C VAL A 234 12.52 0.57 -14.08
N LYS A 235 13.81 0.55 -14.44
CA LYS A 235 14.75 -0.45 -13.93
C LYS A 235 14.72 -0.46 -12.39
N ASN A 236 14.62 -1.65 -11.79
CA ASN A 236 14.50 -1.87 -10.35
C ASN A 236 13.22 -1.33 -9.68
N ASN A 237 12.24 -0.85 -10.45
CA ASN A 237 10.93 -0.51 -9.89
C ASN A 237 10.17 -1.76 -9.44
N THR A 238 9.74 -1.77 -8.18
CA THR A 238 8.94 -2.85 -7.58
C THR A 238 7.51 -2.43 -7.25
N GLY A 239 7.08 -1.20 -7.55
CA GLY A 239 5.74 -0.72 -7.15
C GLY A 239 5.63 -0.50 -5.64
N HIS A 240 6.68 0.04 -5.01
CA HIS A 240 6.79 0.19 -3.54
C HIS A 240 6.43 1.62 -3.14
N THR A 241 5.13 1.92 -3.09
CA THR A 241 4.59 3.25 -2.82
C THR A 241 4.72 3.68 -1.35
N GLU A 242 4.98 2.75 -0.44
CA GLU A 242 5.36 3.04 0.95
C GLU A 242 6.61 3.95 1.06
N ASN A 243 7.47 3.97 0.03
CA ASN A 243 8.61 4.90 -0.03
C ASN A 243 8.22 6.39 -0.01
N LEU A 244 6.96 6.72 -0.29
CA LEU A 244 6.42 8.08 -0.21
C LEU A 244 6.20 8.54 1.24
N LEU A 245 6.19 7.62 2.21
CA LEU A 245 5.76 7.87 3.59
C LEU A 245 6.89 8.31 4.52
N ASP A 246 6.58 9.18 5.48
CA ASP A 246 7.42 9.61 6.59
C ASP A 246 6.84 9.09 7.91
N PHE A 247 7.46 8.05 8.47
CA PHE A 247 7.04 7.46 9.75
C PHE A 247 7.50 8.23 10.99
N THR A 248 8.17 9.37 10.80
CA THR A 248 8.54 10.30 11.88
C THR A 248 7.58 11.47 12.02
N CYS A 249 6.79 11.76 10.97
CA CYS A 249 5.89 12.91 10.86
C CYS A 249 6.54 14.28 11.19
N ARG A 250 7.88 14.38 11.19
CA ARG A 250 8.58 15.62 11.56
C ARG A 250 8.32 16.75 10.57
N GLY A 251 8.05 16.39 9.32
CA GLY A 251 7.75 17.33 8.24
C GLY A 251 6.51 18.20 8.44
N PHE A 252 5.65 17.84 9.40
CA PHE A 252 4.41 18.56 9.71
C PHE A 252 4.34 19.00 11.19
N ALA A 253 5.49 18.97 11.89
CA ALA A 253 5.63 19.56 13.20
C ALA A 253 5.75 21.09 13.08
N TRP A 254 4.60 21.74 13.21
CA TRP A 254 4.47 23.18 13.41
C TRP A 254 3.91 23.43 14.81
#